data_AF-A0A2G5V7L8-F1
#
_entry.id   AF-A0A2G5V7L8-F1
#
_cell.length_a   1.000
_cell.length_b   1.000
_cell.length_c   1.000
_cell.angle_alpha   90.00
_cell.angle_beta   90.00
_cell.angle_gamma   90.00
#
_symmetry.space_group_name_H-M   'P 1'
#
loop_
_entity.id
_entity.type
_entity.pdbx_description
1 polymer ?
#
loop_
_entity_poly.entity_id
_entity_poly.type
_entity_poly.pdbx_seq_one_letter_code
_entity_poly.pdbx_strand_id
1 'polypeptide(L)'
;MNYTGEIPAKNIRFYRCDDETVVTVLQKLSNGVESIKLRWRENEYTYVDDVLAVSQVQKAKYWHMELYKQSDSLHKVAQMWINKNSQIGFTFQVSVLFADDSFEEFLKIFAERIVSKSDKRVRIRTNNPDRHILLERGFDDVVRIDRIVGIDYQLQIFRLMVISVEMEESEYDENCKEWICKMSPWVYYNNYHY
;
A
#
# COMPACT_ATOMS: atom_id res chain seq x y z
N MET A 1 -10.16 23.47 -12.12
CA MET A 1 -11.55 23.15 -11.69
C MET A 1 -11.89 23.99 -10.45
N ASN A 2 -12.81 24.96 -10.56
CA ASN A 2 -13.15 25.91 -9.46
C ASN A 2 -14.35 25.48 -8.61
N TYR A 3 -14.43 24.20 -8.25
CA TYR A 3 -15.40 23.73 -7.26
C TYR A 3 -14.86 24.02 -5.85
N THR A 4 -15.56 24.82 -5.04
CA THR A 4 -15.11 25.22 -3.68
C THR A 4 -15.75 24.39 -2.57
N GLY A 5 -16.65 23.45 -2.91
CA GLY A 5 -17.30 22.58 -1.94
C GLY A 5 -16.43 21.40 -1.51
N GLU A 6 -16.79 20.81 -0.37
CA GLU A 6 -16.30 19.49 0.02
C GLU A 6 -17.00 18.40 -0.82
N ILE A 7 -16.27 17.32 -1.10
CA ILE A 7 -16.76 16.15 -1.84
C ILE A 7 -17.06 15.05 -0.80
N PRO A 8 -18.33 14.76 -0.51
CA PRO A 8 -18.68 13.66 0.37
C PRO A 8 -18.49 12.33 -0.35
N ALA A 9 -17.55 11.52 0.13
CA ALA A 9 -17.32 10.17 -0.37
C ALA A 9 -16.80 9.25 0.75
N LYS A 10 -17.39 8.06 0.85
CA LYS A 10 -16.85 6.98 1.68
C LYS A 10 -15.72 6.24 0.98
N ASN A 11 -15.84 6.04 -0.32
CA ASN A 11 -14.91 5.26 -1.12
C ASN A 11 -14.57 6.06 -2.38
N ILE A 12 -13.29 6.23 -2.66
CA ILE A 12 -12.83 6.92 -3.87
C ILE A 12 -11.82 6.06 -4.63
N ARG A 13 -11.94 6.11 -5.97
CA ARG A 13 -11.02 5.42 -6.88
C ARG A 13 -10.53 6.39 -7.94
N PHE A 14 -9.22 6.46 -8.09
CA PHE A 14 -8.55 7.17 -9.16
C PHE A 14 -7.98 6.15 -10.15
N TYR A 15 -8.21 6.37 -11.43
CA TYR A 15 -7.75 5.49 -12.49
C TYR A 15 -7.01 6.29 -13.53
N ARG A 16 -5.68 6.12 -13.57
CA ARG A 16 -4.80 6.75 -14.57
C ARG A 16 -4.93 8.29 -14.62
N CYS A 17 -5.17 8.89 -13.46
CA CYS A 17 -5.18 10.34 -13.22
C CYS A 17 -3.76 10.83 -12.94
N ASP A 18 -3.46 12.07 -13.31
CA ASP A 18 -2.24 12.77 -12.92
C ASP A 18 -2.24 13.11 -11.41
N ASP A 19 -1.04 13.27 -10.86
CA ASP A 19 -0.82 13.53 -9.43
C ASP A 19 -1.53 14.80 -8.94
N GLU A 20 -1.52 15.87 -9.75
CA GLU A 20 -2.17 17.15 -9.41
C GLU A 20 -3.68 16.97 -9.22
N THR A 21 -4.32 16.25 -10.15
CA THR A 21 -5.74 15.92 -10.06
C THR A 21 -6.04 15.06 -8.84
N VAL A 22 -5.22 14.03 -8.58
CA VAL A 22 -5.39 13.15 -7.42
C VAL A 22 -5.32 13.97 -6.12
N VAL A 23 -4.26 14.75 -5.93
CA VAL A 23 -4.06 15.57 -4.73
C VAL A 23 -5.18 16.60 -4.56
N THR A 24 -5.55 17.29 -5.64
CA THR A 24 -6.63 18.30 -5.61
C THR A 24 -7.95 17.72 -5.16
N VAL A 25 -8.31 16.52 -5.65
CA VAL A 25 -9.57 15.87 -5.25
C VAL A 25 -9.47 15.36 -3.82
N LEU A 26 -8.36 14.72 -3.43
CA LEU A 26 -8.14 14.22 -2.07
C LEU A 26 -8.23 15.34 -1.02
N GLN A 27 -7.71 16.53 -1.32
CA GLN A 27 -7.78 17.71 -0.44
C GLN A 27 -9.22 18.21 -0.24
N LYS A 28 -10.12 17.95 -1.19
CA LYS A 28 -11.52 18.37 -1.14
C LYS A 28 -12.45 17.34 -0.53
N LEU A 29 -11.95 16.14 -0.18
CA LEU A 29 -12.79 15.13 0.45
C LEU A 29 -13.24 15.58 1.84
N SER A 30 -14.54 15.40 2.13
CA SER A 30 -15.06 15.58 3.47
C SER A 30 -14.49 14.51 4.41
N ASN A 31 -14.67 14.69 5.72
CA ASN A 31 -14.38 13.62 6.68
C ASN A 31 -15.25 12.38 6.40
N GLY A 32 -14.77 11.21 6.87
CA GLY A 32 -15.51 9.94 6.74
C GLY A 32 -15.10 9.08 5.55
N VAL A 33 -13.97 9.38 4.91
CA VAL A 33 -13.38 8.51 3.89
C VAL A 33 -12.94 7.19 4.53
N GLU A 34 -13.53 6.09 4.05
CA GLU A 34 -13.24 4.72 4.49
C GLU A 34 -12.14 4.10 3.62
N SER A 35 -12.18 4.31 2.29
CA SER A 35 -11.17 3.77 1.37
C SER A 35 -10.73 4.70 0.24
N ILE A 36 -9.43 4.61 -0.09
CA ILE A 36 -8.80 5.30 -1.22
C ILE A 36 -8.07 4.28 -2.08
N LYS A 37 -8.39 4.24 -3.38
CA LYS A 37 -7.77 3.36 -4.37
C LYS A 37 -7.12 4.20 -5.48
N LEU A 38 -5.82 4.04 -5.68
CA LEU A 38 -5.05 4.72 -6.71
C LEU A 38 -4.55 3.69 -7.71
N ARG A 39 -4.84 3.86 -9.00
CA ARG A 39 -4.22 3.04 -10.04
C ARG A 39 -3.45 3.93 -10.99
N TRP A 40 -2.14 3.78 -10.96
CA TRP A 40 -1.22 4.57 -11.77
C TRP A 40 -1.10 4.05 -13.21
N ARG A 41 -0.57 4.90 -14.08
CA ARG A 41 -0.18 4.49 -15.43
C ARG A 41 1.18 3.83 -15.38
N GLU A 42 1.34 2.77 -16.15
CA GLU A 42 2.56 1.96 -16.23
C GLU A 42 3.78 2.71 -16.77
N ASN A 43 3.70 4.00 -17.12
CA ASN A 43 4.79 4.80 -17.71
C ASN A 43 5.10 6.10 -16.96
N GLU A 44 4.43 6.38 -15.83
CA GLU A 44 4.58 7.65 -15.12
C GLU A 44 5.29 7.44 -13.77
N TYR A 45 6.18 8.37 -13.40
CA TYR A 45 6.70 8.47 -12.04
C TYR A 45 5.68 9.22 -11.19
N THR A 46 5.52 8.78 -9.94
CA THR A 46 4.48 9.27 -9.04
C THR A 46 5.10 9.89 -7.80
N TYR A 47 4.60 11.06 -7.39
CA TYR A 47 5.01 11.71 -6.15
C TYR A 47 4.10 11.28 -5.01
N VAL A 48 4.38 10.12 -4.42
CA VAL A 48 3.58 9.60 -3.30
C VAL A 48 3.59 10.54 -2.09
N ASP A 49 4.64 11.33 -1.90
CA ASP A 49 4.77 12.26 -0.76
C ASP A 49 3.65 13.30 -0.70
N ASP A 50 3.26 13.86 -1.86
CA ASP A 50 2.18 14.85 -1.93
C ASP A 50 0.83 14.22 -1.57
N VAL A 51 0.61 12.97 -1.99
CA VAL A 51 -0.57 12.19 -1.60
C VAL A 51 -0.55 11.96 -0.08
N LEU A 52 0.57 11.50 0.49
CA LEU A 52 0.69 11.22 1.92
C LEU A 52 0.59 12.47 2.80
N ALA A 53 0.88 13.66 2.25
CA ALA A 53 0.74 14.93 2.95
C ALA A 53 -0.74 15.32 3.19
N VAL A 54 -1.68 14.79 2.40
CA VAL A 54 -3.10 15.13 2.51
C VAL A 54 -3.71 14.59 3.83
N SER A 55 -4.48 15.42 4.52
CA SER A 55 -5.04 15.04 5.84
C SER A 55 -6.05 13.91 5.78
N GLN A 56 -6.89 13.87 4.74
CA GLN A 56 -7.86 12.79 4.53
C GLN A 56 -7.17 11.46 4.27
N VAL A 57 -5.98 11.52 3.67
CA VAL A 57 -5.16 10.36 3.40
C VAL A 57 -4.64 9.73 4.67
N GLN A 58 -4.07 10.56 5.54
CA GLN A 58 -3.55 10.15 6.84
C GLN A 58 -4.62 9.57 7.79
N LYS A 59 -5.91 9.81 7.51
CA LYS A 59 -7.05 9.36 8.33
C LYS A 59 -7.79 8.15 7.76
N ALA A 60 -7.69 7.91 6.45
CA ALA A 60 -8.41 6.83 5.82
C ALA A 60 -7.81 5.48 6.26
N LYS A 61 -8.69 4.59 6.74
CA LYS A 61 -8.28 3.30 7.30
C LYS A 61 -7.77 2.33 6.25
N TYR A 62 -8.29 2.40 5.03
CA TYR A 62 -7.93 1.46 3.97
C TYR A 62 -7.40 2.18 2.73
N TRP A 63 -6.19 1.79 2.35
CA TRP A 63 -5.44 2.35 1.26
C TRP A 63 -5.00 1.30 0.28
N HIS A 64 -5.02 1.65 -1.00
CA HIS A 64 -4.58 0.76 -2.04
C HIS A 64 -3.93 1.52 -3.21
N MET A 65 -2.72 1.10 -3.61
CA MET A 65 -2.04 1.56 -4.82
C MET A 65 -1.76 0.40 -5.81
N GLU A 66 -2.25 0.52 -7.05
CA GLU A 66 -1.96 -0.41 -8.14
C GLU A 66 -0.86 0.15 -9.06
N LEU A 67 0.01 -0.74 -9.53
CA LEU A 67 1.06 -0.50 -10.54
C LEU A 67 2.05 0.63 -10.17
N TYR A 68 2.42 0.72 -8.90
CA TYR A 68 3.43 1.68 -8.44
C TYR A 68 4.82 1.25 -8.91
N LYS A 69 5.71 2.19 -9.25
CA LYS A 69 7.02 1.86 -9.83
C LYS A 69 8.21 1.98 -8.90
N GLN A 70 8.06 2.77 -7.85
CA GLN A 70 9.17 3.03 -6.94
C GLN A 70 9.13 2.06 -5.78
N SER A 71 10.28 1.83 -5.16
CA SER A 71 10.40 0.91 -4.04
C SER A 71 10.02 1.51 -2.68
N ASP A 72 9.77 2.82 -2.64
CA ASP A 72 9.71 3.65 -1.45
C ASP A 72 8.35 3.69 -0.73
N SER A 73 7.28 3.27 -1.39
CA SER A 73 5.90 3.40 -0.86
C SER A 73 5.72 2.74 0.51
N LEU A 74 6.34 1.56 0.72
CA LEU A 74 6.21 0.82 1.98
C LEU A 74 6.78 1.61 3.14
N HIS A 75 8.01 2.12 3.01
CA HIS A 75 8.65 2.82 4.12
C HIS A 75 8.05 4.19 4.35
N LYS A 76 7.63 4.89 3.28
CA LYS A 76 6.95 6.18 3.39
C LYS A 76 5.61 6.08 4.10
N VAL A 77 4.79 5.08 3.76
CA VAL A 77 3.51 4.83 4.44
C VAL A 77 3.72 4.43 5.90
N ALA A 78 4.65 3.51 6.17
CA ALA A 78 4.93 3.10 7.55
C ALA A 78 5.45 4.27 8.41
N GLN A 79 6.36 5.10 7.87
CA GLN A 79 6.87 6.27 8.56
C GLN A 79 5.76 7.30 8.84
N MET A 80 4.87 7.53 7.87
CA MET A 80 3.71 8.40 8.04
C MET A 80 2.79 7.89 9.16
N TRP A 81 2.52 6.59 9.22
CA TRP A 81 1.71 6.01 10.30
C TRP A 81 2.38 6.08 11.68
N ILE A 82 3.70 5.88 11.76
CA ILE A 82 4.49 6.06 12.99
C ILE A 82 4.39 7.51 13.45
N ASN A 83 4.60 8.48 12.55
CA ASN A 83 4.57 9.90 12.87
C ASN A 83 3.19 10.37 13.32
N LYS A 84 2.11 9.80 12.75
CA LYS A 84 0.73 10.16 13.08
C LYS A 84 0.12 9.34 14.21
N ASN A 85 0.85 8.40 14.79
CA ASN A 85 0.32 7.47 15.79
C ASN A 85 -1.00 6.83 15.31
N SER A 86 -0.96 6.27 14.09
CA SER A 86 -2.16 5.74 13.42
C SER A 86 -2.78 4.60 14.22
N GLN A 87 -4.10 4.48 14.13
CA GLN A 87 -4.86 3.52 14.93
C GLN A 87 -4.68 2.09 14.41
N ILE A 88 -4.92 1.12 15.28
CA ILE A 88 -5.01 -0.29 14.90
C ILE A 88 -6.10 -0.47 13.83
N GLY A 89 -5.83 -1.34 12.86
CA GLY A 89 -6.73 -1.65 11.74
C GLY A 89 -6.51 -0.79 10.50
N PHE A 90 -5.57 0.17 10.53
CA PHE A 90 -5.11 0.84 9.31
C PHE A 90 -4.41 -0.17 8.40
N THR A 91 -4.79 -0.20 7.13
CA THR A 91 -4.33 -1.16 6.14
C THR A 91 -3.96 -0.45 4.85
N PHE A 92 -2.79 -0.79 4.31
CA PHE A 92 -2.27 -0.28 3.05
C PHE A 92 -1.84 -1.47 2.21
N GLN A 93 -2.29 -1.51 0.97
CA GLN A 93 -1.92 -2.55 0.03
C GLN A 93 -1.32 -1.93 -1.23
N VAL A 94 -0.29 -2.54 -1.77
CA VAL A 94 0.39 -2.02 -2.96
C VAL A 94 0.86 -3.13 -3.86
N SER A 95 0.72 -2.92 -5.17
CA SER A 95 1.39 -3.72 -6.18
C SER A 95 2.48 -2.85 -6.79
N VAL A 96 3.71 -3.32 -6.73
CA VAL A 96 4.88 -2.60 -7.21
C VAL A 96 5.43 -3.33 -8.44
N LEU A 97 5.74 -2.57 -9.49
CA LEU A 97 6.41 -3.02 -10.71
C LEU A 97 7.91 -2.72 -10.60
N PHE A 98 8.74 -3.65 -11.08
CA PHE A 98 10.20 -3.50 -11.15
C PHE A 98 10.93 -3.33 -9.81
N ALA A 99 10.25 -3.61 -8.70
CA ALA A 99 10.82 -3.39 -7.38
C ALA A 99 11.54 -4.65 -6.89
N ASP A 100 12.77 -4.84 -7.33
CA ASP A 100 13.56 -5.98 -6.87
C ASP A 100 13.91 -5.84 -5.37
N ASP A 101 13.80 -4.63 -4.79
CA ASP A 101 14.28 -4.32 -3.45
C ASP A 101 13.27 -3.70 -2.46
N SER A 102 11.97 -3.58 -2.77
CA SER A 102 11.01 -2.90 -1.86
C SER A 102 11.01 -3.46 -0.44
N PHE A 103 11.05 -4.79 -0.30
CA PHE A 103 11.08 -5.44 1.00
C PHE A 103 12.41 -5.23 1.72
N GLU A 104 13.53 -5.38 1.01
CA GLU A 104 14.87 -5.22 1.58
C GLU A 104 15.19 -3.76 1.95
N GLU A 105 14.72 -2.80 1.15
CA GLU A 105 14.78 -1.38 1.48
C GLU A 105 14.01 -1.07 2.76
N PHE A 106 12.80 -1.61 2.90
CA PHE A 106 12.01 -1.47 4.12
C PHE A 106 12.76 -2.01 5.36
N LEU A 107 13.37 -3.19 5.23
CA LEU A 107 14.17 -3.81 6.29
C LEU A 107 15.37 -2.96 6.68
N LYS A 108 16.09 -2.40 5.70
CA LYS A 108 17.24 -1.50 5.94
C LYS A 108 16.82 -0.25 6.70
N ILE A 109 15.73 0.39 6.27
CA ILE A 109 15.24 1.64 6.88
C ILE A 109 14.78 1.43 8.32
N PHE A 110 14.12 0.30 8.60
CA PHE A 110 13.55 0.03 9.91
C PHE A 110 14.31 -1.00 10.75
N ALA A 111 15.59 -1.25 10.45
CA ALA A 111 16.40 -2.28 11.10
C ALA A 111 16.32 -2.23 12.64
N GLU A 112 16.42 -1.03 13.24
CA GLU A 112 16.37 -0.84 14.70
C GLU A 112 14.96 -0.95 15.32
N ARG A 113 13.95 -1.09 14.47
CA ARG A 113 12.54 -1.22 14.87
C ARG A 113 12.00 -2.63 14.66
N ILE A 114 12.75 -3.54 14.04
CA ILE A 114 12.30 -4.92 13.80
C ILE A 114 12.08 -5.64 15.13
N VAL A 115 10.91 -6.27 15.26
CA VAL A 115 10.50 -7.09 16.40
C VAL A 115 10.56 -8.57 16.04
N SER A 116 10.04 -8.94 14.86
CA SER A 116 10.17 -10.29 14.29
C SER A 116 10.27 -10.20 12.77
N LYS A 117 10.91 -11.21 12.17
CA LYS A 117 11.11 -11.32 10.72
C LYS A 117 11.03 -12.79 10.30
N SER A 118 10.35 -13.03 9.19
CA SER A 118 10.41 -14.25 8.39
C SER A 118 10.61 -13.87 6.91
N ASP A 119 10.65 -14.87 6.02
CA ASP A 119 10.80 -14.64 4.58
C ASP A 119 9.60 -13.90 3.97
N LYS A 120 8.42 -14.05 4.59
CA LYS A 120 7.16 -13.48 4.11
C LYS A 120 6.73 -12.23 4.87
N ARG A 121 7.14 -12.08 6.13
CA ARG A 121 6.62 -11.03 7.02
C ARG A 121 7.72 -10.35 7.82
N VAL A 122 7.52 -9.07 8.10
CA VAL A 122 8.31 -8.36 9.11
C VAL A 122 7.39 -7.51 9.98
N ARG A 123 7.59 -7.60 11.28
CA ARG A 123 6.91 -6.81 12.29
C ARG A 123 7.86 -5.76 12.84
N ILE A 124 7.45 -4.50 12.86
CA ILE A 124 8.23 -3.39 13.42
C ILE A 124 7.47 -2.68 14.55
N ARG A 125 8.20 -2.19 15.54
CA ARG A 125 7.66 -1.37 16.62
C ARG A 125 7.39 0.06 16.16
N THR A 126 6.31 0.65 16.63
CA THR A 126 6.05 2.08 16.47
C THR A 126 6.61 2.88 17.65
N ASN A 127 6.34 4.18 17.72
CA ASN A 127 6.62 4.97 18.92
C ASN A 127 5.55 4.75 20.01
N ASN A 128 4.42 4.13 19.66
CA ASN A 128 3.37 3.74 20.59
C ASN A 128 3.61 2.29 21.05
N PRO A 129 3.73 2.04 22.37
CA PRO A 129 4.04 0.72 22.89
C PRO A 129 2.94 -0.32 22.64
N ASP A 130 1.71 0.11 22.34
CA ASP A 130 0.57 -0.80 22.15
C ASP A 130 0.34 -1.15 20.67
N ARG A 131 1.19 -0.63 19.76
CA ARG A 131 1.00 -0.77 18.32
C ARG A 131 2.28 -1.13 17.58
N HIS A 132 2.18 -2.15 16.73
CA HIS A 132 3.20 -2.51 15.76
C HIS A 132 2.69 -2.28 14.33
N ILE A 133 3.60 -2.29 13.37
CA ILE A 133 3.28 -2.37 11.94
C ILE A 133 3.75 -3.73 11.43
N LEU A 134 2.86 -4.46 10.76
CA LEU A 134 3.15 -5.71 10.09
C LEU A 134 3.20 -5.48 8.58
N LEU A 135 4.33 -5.80 7.96
CA LEU A 135 4.50 -5.91 6.52
C LEU A 135 4.43 -7.38 6.12
N GLU A 136 3.67 -7.66 5.07
CA GLU A 136 3.50 -8.99 4.50
C GLU A 136 3.67 -8.96 2.98
N ARG A 137 4.38 -9.97 2.45
CA ARG A 137 4.49 -10.28 1.02
C ARG A 137 3.29 -11.12 0.58
N GLY A 138 2.66 -10.75 -0.52
CA GLY A 138 1.51 -11.45 -1.09
C GLY A 138 1.88 -12.73 -1.84
N PHE A 139 3.09 -12.78 -2.39
CA PHE A 139 3.65 -13.95 -3.07
C PHE A 139 5.02 -14.25 -2.49
N ASP A 140 5.37 -15.54 -2.43
CA ASP A 140 6.71 -15.97 -2.03
C ASP A 140 7.74 -15.57 -3.10
N ASP A 141 7.33 -15.66 -4.38
CA ASP A 141 8.11 -15.31 -5.56
C ASP A 141 7.54 -14.11 -6.33
N VAL A 142 8.39 -13.47 -7.13
CA VAL A 142 7.99 -12.40 -8.05
C VAL A 142 7.15 -12.97 -9.18
N VAL A 143 5.96 -12.40 -9.40
CA VAL A 143 5.11 -12.77 -10.54
C VAL A 143 5.59 -12.03 -11.79
N ARG A 144 6.05 -12.76 -12.81
CA ARG A 144 6.34 -12.20 -14.14
C ARG A 144 5.03 -11.98 -14.89
N ILE A 145 4.86 -10.80 -15.47
CA ILE A 145 3.69 -10.50 -16.31
C ILE A 145 4.15 -10.29 -17.76
N ASP A 146 3.85 -11.27 -18.63
CA ASP A 146 4.28 -11.29 -20.05
C ASP A 146 3.49 -10.34 -20.98
N ARG A 147 2.60 -9.49 -20.44
CA ARG A 147 1.53 -8.87 -21.24
C ARG A 147 1.84 -7.52 -21.90
N ILE A 148 3.09 -7.05 -21.85
CA ILE A 148 3.46 -5.83 -22.57
C ILE A 148 4.80 -6.04 -23.26
N VAL A 149 4.73 -6.47 -24.53
CA VAL A 149 5.74 -6.32 -25.59
C VAL A 149 7.20 -6.32 -25.08
N GLY A 150 7.73 -7.50 -24.75
CA GLY A 150 9.17 -7.73 -24.63
C GLY A 150 9.85 -7.22 -23.34
N ILE A 151 9.09 -6.81 -22.32
CA ILE A 151 9.65 -6.43 -21.00
C ILE A 151 9.07 -7.33 -19.91
N ASP A 152 9.93 -8.08 -19.22
CA ASP A 152 9.57 -8.88 -18.05
C ASP A 152 9.26 -7.94 -16.87
N TYR A 153 7.98 -7.68 -16.60
CA TYR A 153 7.57 -6.94 -15.40
C TYR A 153 7.62 -7.85 -14.18
N GLN A 154 8.42 -7.48 -13.20
CA GLN A 154 8.44 -8.08 -11.87
C GLN A 154 7.34 -7.45 -11.01
N LEU A 155 6.25 -8.18 -10.77
CA LEU A 155 5.17 -7.75 -9.87
C LEU A 155 5.41 -8.28 -8.46
N GLN A 156 5.47 -7.35 -7.52
CA GLN A 156 5.43 -7.67 -6.09
C GLN A 156 4.18 -7.06 -5.47
N ILE A 157 3.54 -7.79 -4.57
CA ILE A 157 2.34 -7.32 -3.87
C ILE A 157 2.60 -7.37 -2.37
N PHE A 158 2.23 -6.29 -1.68
CA PHE A 158 2.46 -6.14 -0.26
C PHE A 158 1.21 -5.68 0.46
N ARG A 159 1.14 -6.02 1.75
CA ARG A 159 0.16 -5.53 2.71
C ARG A 159 0.89 -5.01 3.95
N LEU A 160 0.64 -3.75 4.30
CA LEU A 160 1.04 -3.12 5.55
C LEU A 160 -0.19 -2.96 6.44
N MET A 161 -0.07 -3.30 7.72
CA MET A 161 -1.15 -3.18 8.70
C MET A 161 -0.65 -2.61 10.02
N VAL A 162 -1.40 -1.70 10.62
CA VAL A 162 -1.19 -1.32 12.03
C VAL A 162 -1.94 -2.32 12.91
N ILE A 163 -1.20 -3.06 13.72
CA ILE A 163 -1.70 -4.16 14.56
C ILE A 163 -1.46 -3.90 16.04
N SER A 164 -2.21 -4.59 16.92
CA SER A 164 -1.92 -4.63 18.35
C SER A 164 -0.55 -5.28 18.60
N VAL A 165 0.13 -4.91 19.69
CA VAL A 165 1.30 -5.67 20.17
C VAL A 165 0.94 -7.07 20.66
N GLU A 166 -0.29 -7.24 21.14
CA GLU A 166 -0.80 -8.51 21.67
C GLU A 166 -1.23 -9.49 20.57
N MET A 167 -1.30 -9.05 19.31
CA MET A 167 -1.66 -9.94 18.20
C MET A 167 -0.55 -10.97 17.99
N GLU A 168 -0.94 -12.24 18.08
CA GLU A 168 -0.08 -13.41 17.90
C GLU A 168 0.03 -13.79 16.42
N GLU A 169 1.13 -14.45 16.04
CA GLU A 169 1.34 -14.83 14.64
C GLU A 169 0.29 -15.82 14.12
N SER A 170 -0.29 -16.64 15.00
CA SER A 170 -1.39 -17.55 14.67
C SER A 170 -2.70 -16.83 14.30
N GLU A 171 -2.83 -15.53 14.61
CA GLU A 171 -3.99 -14.72 14.25
C GLU A 171 -3.83 -14.03 12.88
N TYR A 172 -2.65 -14.14 12.27
CA TYR A 172 -2.41 -13.52 10.97
C TYR A 172 -3.26 -14.20 9.88
N ASP A 173 -3.82 -13.37 9.01
CA ASP A 173 -4.58 -13.85 7.85
C ASP A 173 -3.63 -14.48 6.81
N GLU A 174 -3.60 -15.81 6.78
CA GLU A 174 -2.80 -16.61 5.84
C GLU A 174 -3.36 -16.62 4.42
N ASN A 175 -4.58 -16.14 4.19
CA ASN A 175 -5.23 -16.21 2.88
C ASN A 175 -4.85 -15.02 1.99
N CYS A 176 -3.59 -15.02 1.53
CA CYS A 176 -3.10 -13.96 0.64
C CYS A 176 -3.93 -13.81 -0.63
N LYS A 177 -4.45 -14.92 -1.15
CA LYS A 177 -5.24 -14.94 -2.38
C LYS A 177 -6.49 -14.08 -2.28
N GLU A 178 -7.21 -14.11 -1.16
CA GLU A 178 -8.46 -13.37 -1.03
C GLU A 178 -8.23 -11.86 -1.10
N TRP A 179 -7.27 -11.35 -0.33
CA TRP A 179 -7.03 -9.91 -0.30
C TRP A 179 -6.34 -9.41 -1.58
N ILE A 180 -5.47 -10.22 -2.19
CA ILE A 180 -4.90 -9.91 -3.52
C ILE A 180 -6.00 -9.86 -4.57
N CYS A 181 -6.95 -10.80 -4.58
CA CYS A 181 -8.09 -10.79 -5.51
C CYS A 181 -8.96 -9.53 -5.37
N LYS A 182 -9.16 -9.02 -4.15
CA LYS A 182 -9.92 -7.77 -3.91
C LYS A 182 -9.19 -6.54 -4.43
N MET A 183 -7.86 -6.57 -4.39
CA MET A 183 -6.98 -5.50 -4.84
C MET A 183 -6.79 -5.53 -6.36
N SER A 184 -6.22 -6.61 -6.88
CA SER A 184 -5.82 -6.75 -8.27
C SER A 184 -6.32 -8.09 -8.83
N PRO A 185 -7.63 -8.20 -9.11
CA PRO A 185 -8.23 -9.48 -9.53
C PRO A 185 -7.61 -10.02 -10.83
N TRP A 186 -7.09 -9.14 -11.68
CA TRP A 186 -6.40 -9.48 -12.93
C TRP A 186 -5.16 -10.35 -12.73
N VAL A 187 -4.53 -10.32 -11.55
CA VAL A 187 -3.35 -11.15 -11.23
C VAL A 187 -3.69 -12.64 -11.33
N TYR A 188 -4.90 -13.05 -10.93
CA TYR A 188 -5.32 -14.45 -11.01
C TYR A 188 -6.05 -14.81 -12.30
N TYR A 189 -6.58 -13.84 -13.05
CA TYR A 189 -7.16 -14.11 -14.37
C TYR A 189 -6.11 -14.47 -15.42
N ASN A 190 -4.86 -14.01 -15.25
CA ASN A 190 -3.79 -14.23 -16.23
C ASN A 190 -2.95 -15.49 -15.96
N ASN A 191 -3.07 -16.10 -14.78
CA ASN A 191 -2.34 -17.32 -14.40
C ASN A 191 -3.01 -18.63 -14.90
N TYR A 192 -4.07 -18.56 -15.71
CA TYR A 192 -4.76 -19.72 -16.29
C TYR A 192 -4.39 -20.01 -17.76
N HIS A 193 -3.26 -19.48 -18.24
CA HIS A 193 -2.71 -19.85 -19.54
C HIS A 193 -1.31 -20.45 -19.35
N TYR A 194 -1.28 -21.64 -18.77
CA TYR A 194 -0.17 -22.59 -18.91
C TYR A 194 -0.70 -23.81 -19.65
#